data_AF-A0A2E2Z5X8-F1
#
_entry.id   AF-A0A2E2Z5X8-F1
#
_cell.length_a   1.000
_cell.length_b   1.000
_cell.length_c   1.000
_cell.angle_alpha   90.00
_cell.angle_beta   90.00
_cell.angle_gamma   90.00
#
_symmetry.space_group_name_H-M   'P 1'
#
loop_
_entity.id
_entity.type
_entity.pdbx_description
1 polymer ?
#
loop_
_entity_poly.entity_id
_entity_poly.type
_entity_poly.pdbx_seq_one_letter_code
_entity_poly.pdbx_strand_id
1 'polypeptide(L)'
;MSKRPLDDSDNEIQSQYMKDNVVYNHYDNEVMIKTNGDYIYIICKEEDQVQPVLDRMNTDTCILSDYEEWDEGEDMKWILTFKVFDEPQDMSNLMNAS
;
A
#
# COMPACT_ATOMS: atom_id res chain seq x y z
N MET A 1 -24.98 -23.54 27.32
CA MET A 1 -25.61 -23.39 25.98
C MET A 1 -25.46 -21.93 25.61
N SER A 2 -24.90 -21.51 24.49
CA SER A 2 -24.38 -22.18 23.31
C SER A 2 -23.13 -21.37 22.90
N LYS A 3 -22.03 -22.02 22.50
CA LYS A 3 -21.02 -21.28 21.74
C LYS A 3 -21.75 -20.80 20.49
N ARG A 4 -21.82 -19.49 20.26
CA ARG A 4 -22.31 -18.97 18.98
C ARG A 4 -21.46 -19.64 17.90
N PRO A 5 -22.08 -20.22 16.85
CA PRO A 5 -21.30 -20.66 15.70
C PRO A 5 -20.46 -19.47 15.25
N LEU A 6 -19.18 -19.70 15.00
CA LEU A 6 -18.43 -18.80 14.12
C LEU A 6 -19.19 -18.88 12.80
N ASP A 7 -19.96 -17.83 12.50
CA ASP A 7 -20.59 -17.76 11.20
C ASP A 7 -19.48 -17.45 10.18
N ASP A 8 -19.56 -18.09 9.03
CA ASP A 8 -18.63 -17.85 7.94
C ASP A 8 -18.89 -16.48 7.26
N SER A 9 -19.77 -15.63 7.81
CA SER A 9 -20.07 -14.29 7.26
C SER A 9 -18.95 -13.29 7.56
N ASP A 10 -18.17 -13.51 8.61
CA ASP A 10 -16.91 -12.80 8.85
C ASP A 10 -15.86 -13.09 7.75
N ASN A 11 -16.00 -14.19 7.01
CA ASN A 11 -15.10 -14.59 5.94
C ASN A 11 -15.47 -13.95 4.58
N GLU A 12 -16.70 -13.46 4.44
CA GLU A 12 -17.16 -12.79 3.20
C GLU A 12 -16.73 -11.31 3.17
N ILE A 13 -16.53 -10.69 4.34
CA ILE A 13 -16.02 -9.30 4.48
C ILE A 13 -14.51 -9.21 4.23
N GLN A 14 -13.76 -10.31 4.38
CA GLN A 14 -12.34 -10.38 3.99
C GLN A 14 -12.11 -10.20 2.48
N SER A 15 -13.18 -10.22 1.67
CA SER A 15 -13.12 -10.00 0.22
C SER A 15 -12.72 -8.58 -0.20
N GLN A 16 -12.76 -7.58 0.69
CA GLN A 16 -12.54 -6.18 0.32
C GLN A 16 -11.13 -5.65 0.64
N TYR A 17 -10.31 -6.42 1.34
CA TYR A 17 -8.93 -6.06 1.72
C TYR A 17 -7.94 -7.16 1.34
N MET A 18 -6.65 -6.81 1.32
CA MET A 18 -5.56 -7.74 1.00
C MET A 18 -5.73 -9.05 1.78
N LYS A 19 -5.72 -10.17 1.05
CA LYS A 19 -5.88 -11.52 1.58
C LYS A 19 -4.70 -11.87 2.48
N ASP A 20 -5.02 -12.40 3.65
CA ASP A 20 -4.01 -12.92 4.56
C ASP A 20 -3.29 -14.14 3.94
N ASN A 21 -1.99 -14.26 4.21
CA ASN A 21 -1.11 -15.32 3.69
C ASN A 21 -1.02 -15.44 2.15
N VAL A 22 -1.23 -14.35 1.40
CA VAL A 22 -1.05 -14.31 -0.06
C VAL A 22 0.25 -13.62 -0.44
N VAL A 23 1.04 -14.27 -1.30
CA VAL A 23 2.18 -13.63 -1.98
C VAL A 23 1.64 -12.88 -3.19
N TYR A 24 1.82 -11.56 -3.20
CA TYR A 24 1.40 -10.66 -4.28
C TYR A 24 2.48 -10.42 -5.34
N ASN A 25 3.74 -10.59 -4.95
CA ASN A 25 4.87 -10.31 -5.81
C ASN A 25 5.33 -11.58 -6.54
N HIS A 26 5.34 -11.52 -7.86
CA HIS A 26 6.00 -12.48 -8.73
C HIS A 26 7.23 -11.85 -9.37
N TYR A 27 8.11 -12.70 -9.93
CA TYR A 27 9.38 -12.26 -10.54
C TYR A 27 9.18 -11.38 -11.77
N ASP A 28 7.99 -11.45 -12.40
CA ASP A 28 7.59 -10.72 -13.60
C ASP A 28 6.66 -9.53 -13.28
N ASN A 29 6.47 -9.19 -12.01
CA ASN A 29 5.73 -7.98 -11.65
C ASN A 29 6.41 -6.73 -12.24
N GLU A 30 5.59 -5.77 -12.67
CA GLU A 30 6.09 -4.46 -13.10
C GLU A 30 6.68 -3.68 -11.92
N VAL A 31 6.01 -3.75 -10.75
CA VAL A 31 6.46 -3.14 -9.49
C VAL A 31 6.33 -4.13 -8.34
N MET A 32 7.18 -4.01 -7.33
CA MET A 32 7.10 -4.81 -6.11
C MET A 32 6.35 -4.04 -5.03
N ILE A 33 5.48 -4.72 -4.27
CA ILE A 33 4.63 -4.08 -3.26
C ILE A 33 4.79 -4.79 -1.91
N LYS A 34 4.91 -4.01 -0.83
CA LYS A 34 4.87 -4.50 0.55
C LYS A 34 3.98 -3.60 1.39
N THR A 35 3.21 -4.17 2.30
CA THR A 35 2.44 -3.43 3.31
C THR A 35 3.05 -3.63 4.70
N ASN A 36 2.98 -2.61 5.56
CA ASN A 36 3.38 -2.68 6.97
C ASN A 36 2.59 -1.66 7.79
N GLY A 37 1.58 -2.12 8.54
CA GLY A 37 0.63 -1.24 9.21
C GLY A 37 -0.06 -0.32 8.21
N ASP A 38 -0.05 0.98 8.49
CA ASP A 38 -0.67 2.02 7.65
C ASP A 38 0.20 2.42 6.44
N TYR A 39 1.27 1.68 6.15
CA TYR A 39 2.21 2.01 5.10
C TYR A 39 2.20 1.00 3.96
N ILE A 40 2.26 1.51 2.73
CA ILE A 40 2.48 0.76 1.50
C ILE A 40 3.82 1.19 0.92
N TYR A 41 4.69 0.22 0.64
CA TYR A 41 5.97 0.40 -0.02
C TYR A 41 5.84 -0.14 -1.44
N ILE A 42 6.16 0.68 -2.42
CA ILE A 42 6.20 0.30 -3.84
C ILE A 42 7.60 0.52 -4.35
N ILE A 43 8.19 -0.51 -4.95
CA ILE A 43 9.51 -0.45 -5.57
C ILE A 43 9.33 -0.47 -7.09
N CYS A 44 9.69 0.64 -7.72
CA CYS A 44 9.84 0.75 -9.16
C CYS A 44 11.25 0.33 -9.57
N LYS A 45 11.37 -0.42 -10.66
CA LYS A 45 12.64 -0.87 -11.27
C LYS A 45 13.04 -0.02 -12.47
N GLU A 46 12.13 0.81 -12.98
CA GLU A 46 12.36 1.76 -14.07
C GLU A 46 11.77 3.13 -13.67
N GLU A 47 12.44 4.22 -14.04
CA GLU A 47 12.05 5.59 -13.65
C GLU A 47 10.66 5.96 -14.18
N ASP A 48 10.31 5.50 -15.37
CA ASP A 48 9.04 5.79 -16.03
C ASP A 48 7.82 5.18 -15.32
N GLN A 49 8.03 4.27 -14.37
CA GLN A 49 7.00 3.68 -13.53
C GLN A 49 6.60 4.62 -12.37
N VAL A 50 7.46 5.55 -11.97
CA VAL A 50 7.26 6.41 -10.80
C VAL A 50 5.99 7.26 -10.94
N GLN A 51 5.86 8.02 -12.03
CA GLN A 51 4.70 8.90 -12.24
C GLN A 51 3.38 8.11 -12.34
N PRO A 52 3.28 7.01 -13.12
CA PRO A 52 2.09 6.16 -13.14
C PRO A 52 1.68 5.58 -11.78
N VAL A 53 2.63 5.32 -10.87
CA VAL A 53 2.34 4.87 -9.50
C VAL A 53 1.83 6.02 -8.65
N LEU A 54 2.50 7.18 -8.69
CA LEU A 54 2.07 8.38 -7.96
C LEU A 54 0.63 8.78 -8.30
N ASP A 55 0.30 8.78 -9.59
CA ASP A 55 -1.04 9.15 -10.08
C ASP A 55 -2.14 8.20 -9.59
N ARG A 56 -1.80 6.92 -9.42
CA ARG A 56 -2.77 5.89 -8.97
C ARG A 56 -2.93 5.83 -7.46
N MET A 57 -1.85 6.06 -6.72
CA MET A 57 -1.81 5.84 -5.29
C MET A 57 -2.17 7.10 -4.48
N ASN A 58 -2.03 8.30 -5.05
CA ASN A 58 -2.55 9.52 -4.43
C ASN A 58 -4.07 9.55 -4.54
N THR A 59 -4.74 9.34 -3.42
CA THR A 59 -6.19 9.34 -3.26
C THR A 59 -6.57 10.06 -1.96
N ASP A 60 -7.86 10.24 -1.69
CA ASP A 60 -8.35 10.94 -0.49
C ASP A 60 -7.99 10.26 0.84
N THR A 61 -7.51 9.00 0.80
CA THR A 61 -7.09 8.22 1.98
C THR A 61 -5.69 7.62 1.83
N CYS A 62 -4.93 7.99 0.80
CA CYS A 62 -3.59 7.46 0.58
C CYS A 62 -2.71 8.54 -0.06
N ILE A 63 -1.60 8.89 0.58
CA ILE A 63 -0.67 9.93 0.10
C ILE A 63 0.76 9.44 0.14
N LEU A 64 1.59 10.01 -0.72
CA LEU A 64 3.04 9.84 -0.63
C LEU A 64 3.55 10.41 0.71
N SER A 65 4.21 9.57 1.49
CA SER A 65 4.84 9.92 2.76
C SER A 65 6.37 10.02 2.63
N ASP A 66 6.97 9.25 1.73
CA ASP A 66 8.42 9.27 1.51
C ASP A 66 8.79 8.81 0.09
N TYR A 67 9.94 9.26 -0.38
CA TYR A 67 10.56 8.92 -1.66
C TYR A 67 12.04 8.66 -1.46
N GLU A 68 12.51 7.48 -1.85
CA GLU A 68 13.92 7.10 -1.76
C GLU A 68 14.42 6.56 -3.11
N GLU A 69 15.55 7.08 -3.56
CA GLU A 69 16.33 6.50 -4.67
C GLU A 69 17.33 5.51 -4.08
N TRP A 70 17.22 4.26 -4.47
CA TRP A 70 18.16 3.23 -4.08
C TRP A 70 19.07 2.91 -5.27
N ASP A 71 20.31 3.39 -5.18
CA ASP A 71 21.34 3.30 -6.22
C ASP A 71 22.32 2.15 -5.93
N GLU A 72 22.17 1.04 -6.65
CA GLU A 72 23.17 -0.03 -6.77
C GLU A 72 23.89 0.01 -8.15
N GLY A 73 24.05 1.20 -8.73
CA GLY A 73 24.71 1.44 -10.00
C GLY A 73 23.79 1.23 -11.21
N GLU A 74 23.94 0.09 -11.89
CA GLU A 74 23.12 -0.22 -13.08
C GLU A 74 21.69 -0.68 -12.71
N ASP A 75 21.43 -0.97 -11.44
CA ASP A 75 20.15 -1.45 -10.93
C ASP A 75 19.48 -0.40 -10.02
N MET A 76 19.26 0.79 -10.58
CA MET A 76 18.53 1.87 -9.90
C MET A 76 17.11 1.43 -9.55
N LYS A 77 16.70 1.73 -8.33
CA LYS A 77 15.32 1.52 -7.88
C LYS A 77 14.76 2.77 -7.23
N TRP A 78 13.45 2.94 -7.33
CA TRP A 78 12.72 4.01 -6.66
C TRP A 78 11.74 3.41 -5.67
N ILE A 79 11.89 3.75 -4.40
CA ILE A 79 11.04 3.27 -3.33
C ILE A 79 10.08 4.39 -2.95
N LEU A 80 8.80 4.19 -3.25
CA LEU A 80 7.71 5.08 -2.91
C LEU A 80 7.02 4.54 -1.67
N THR A 81 6.98 5.34 -0.60
CA THR A 81 6.26 4.98 0.62
C THR A 81 4.98 5.81 0.70
N PHE A 82 3.85 5.14 0.73
CA PHE A 82 2.53 5.76 0.91
C PHE A 82 2.00 5.49 2.30
N LYS A 83 1.37 6.50 2.90
CA LYS A 83 0.60 6.35 4.13
C LYS A 83 -0.88 6.30 3.81
N VAL A 84 -1.55 5.29 4.37
CA VAL A 84 -2.99 5.05 4.26
C VAL A 84 -3.67 5.57 5.52
N PHE A 85 -4.89 6.07 5.36
CA PHE A 85 -5.77 6.51 6.45
C PHE A 85 -7.08 5.75 6.37
N ASP A 86 -7.70 5.50 7.52
CA ASP A 86 -9.01 4.83 7.57
C ASP A 86 -10.10 5.75 7.01
N GLU A 87 -10.06 7.04 7.35
CA GLU A 87 -11.01 8.05 6.85
C GLU A 87 -10.31 9.28 6.25
N PRO A 88 -10.90 9.95 5.23
CA PRO A 88 -10.34 11.19 4.65
C PRO A 88 -10.13 12.32 5.67
N GLN A 89 -10.95 12.34 6.73
CA GLN A 89 -10.85 13.29 7.82
C GLN A 89 -9.52 13.13 8.59
N ASP A 90 -9.01 11.91 8.72
CA ASP A 90 -7.75 11.65 9.43
C ASP A 90 -6.55 12.26 8.69
N MET A 91 -6.55 12.16 7.36
CA MET A 91 -5.57 12.85 6.52
C MET A 91 -5.69 14.37 6.69
N SER A 92 -6.91 14.90 6.64
CA SER A 92 -7.17 16.33 6.79
C SER A 92 -6.67 16.86 8.13
N ASN A 93 -6.87 16.11 9.21
CA ASN A 93 -6.38 16.46 10.53
C ASN A 93 -4.85 16.53 10.58
N LEU A 94 -4.16 15.58 9.93
CA LEU A 94 -2.70 15.58 9.84
C LEU A 94 -2.17 16.80 9.06
N MET A 95 -2.77 17.10 7.91
CA MET A 95 -2.37 18.24 7.06
C MET A 95 -2.59 19.58 7.75
N ASN A 96 -3.64 19.71 8.57
CA ASN A 96 -3.96 20.95 9.29
C ASN A 96 -3.20 21.12 10.62
N ALA A 97 -2.57 20.06 11.12
CA ALA A 97 -1.76 20.10 12.33
C ALA A 97 -0.28 20.49 12.08
N SER A 98 0.09 20.67 10.82
CA SER A 98 1.44 20.99 10.33
C SER A 98 1.56 22.47 9.98
#